data_AF-A0A535PNT5-F1
#
_entry.id   AF-A0A535PNT5-F1
#
_cell.length_a   1.000
_cell.length_b   1.000
_cell.length_c   1.000
_cell.angle_alpha   90.00
_cell.angle_beta   90.00
_cell.angle_gamma   90.00
#
_symmetry.space_group_name_H-M   'P 1'
#
loop_
_entity.id
_entity.type
_entity.pdbx_description
1 polymer ?
#
loop_
_entity_poly.entity_id
_entity_poly.type
_entity_poly.pdbx_seq_one_letter_code
_entity_poly.pdbx_strand_id
1 'polypeptide(L)' 'EVALDVQGAVTQRAVLDALETAYPMLRGTIRDHTTRERRAFIRFFACQEDLSHESPDRPLPDDVAAGKEPFLVIGAIAGG' A
#
# COMPACT_ATOMS: atom_id res chain seq x y z
N GLU A 1 4.76 -12.08 0.67
CA GLU A 1 3.31 -11.81 0.58
C GLU A 1 2.70 -11.99 1.96
N VAL A 2 1.73 -11.16 2.33
CA VAL A 2 1.03 -11.22 3.63
C VAL A 2 -0.46 -11.02 3.40
N ALA A 3 -1.29 -11.78 4.11
CA ALA A 3 -2.74 -11.58 4.11
C ALA A 3 -3.10 -10.55 5.19
N LEU A 4 -3.91 -9.56 4.83
CA LEU A 4 -4.38 -8.51 5.73
C LEU A 4 -5.91 -8.52 5.74
N ASP A 5 -6.48 -8.43 6.93
CA ASP A 5 -7.91 -8.20 7.09
C ASP A 5 -8.16 -6.68 7.16
N VAL A 6 -8.88 -6.16 6.17
CA VAL A 6 -9.19 -4.73 6.04
C VAL A 6 -10.69 -4.55 6.17
N GLN A 7 -11.10 -3.91 7.26
CA GLN A 7 -12.51 -3.67 7.55
C GLN A 7 -13.02 -2.44 6.80
N GLY A 8 -14.10 -2.59 6.03
CA GLY A 8 -14.73 -1.49 5.29
C GLY A 8 -14.18 -1.31 3.87
N ALA A 9 -14.07 -0.06 3.42
CA ALA A 9 -13.57 0.23 2.08
C ALA A 9 -12.08 -0.10 1.96
N VAL A 10 -11.73 -1.00 1.03
CA VAL A 10 -10.35 -1.40 0.79
C VAL A 10 -9.65 -0.30 -0.03
N THR A 11 -9.01 0.63 0.67
CA THR A 11 -8.22 1.73 0.08
C THR A 11 -6.74 1.51 0.30
N GLN A 12 -5.87 2.25 -0.41
CA GLN A 12 -4.43 2.23 -0.16
C GLN A 12 -4.13 2.55 1.31
N ARG A 13 -4.78 3.57 1.87
CA ARG A 13 -4.61 3.94 3.28
C ARG A 13 -4.97 2.80 4.22
N ALA A 14 -6.13 2.16 4.00
CA ALA A 14 -6.62 1.11 4.87
C ALA A 14 -5.71 -0.13 4.86
N VAL A 15 -5.22 -0.52 3.67
CA VAL A 15 -4.25 -1.62 3.52
C VAL A 15 -2.94 -1.29 4.23
N LEU A 16 -2.40 -0.09 4.04
CA LEU A 16 -1.15 0.31 4.67
C LEU A 16 -1.28 0.48 6.19
N ASP A 17 -2.41 0.96 6.68
CA ASP A 17 -2.71 1.05 8.11
C ASP A 17 -2.80 -0.34 8.75
N ALA A 18 -3.47 -1.30 8.10
CA ALA A 18 -3.53 -2.69 8.54
C ALA A 18 -2.14 -3.34 8.52
N LEU A 19 -1.36 -3.11 7.46
CA LEU A 19 0.00 -3.62 7.32
C LEU A 19 0.91 -3.09 8.44
N GLU A 20 0.91 -1.78 8.68
CA GLU A 20 1.73 -1.15 9.72
C GLU A 20 1.24 -1.46 11.15
N THR A 21 -0.01 -1.89 11.31
CA THR A 21 -0.54 -2.39 12.59
C THR A 21 -0.06 -3.80 12.85
N ALA A 22 -0.14 -4.69 11.85
CA ALA A 22 0.35 -6.06 11.94
C ALA A 22 1.89 -6.13 12.00
N TYR A 23 2.57 -5.19 11.32
CA TYR A 23 4.02 -5.13 11.22
C TYR A 23 4.55 -3.74 11.59
N PRO A 24 4.61 -3.39 12.89
CA PRO A 24 5.05 -2.06 13.35
C PRO A 24 6.45 -1.65 12.86
N MET A 25 7.31 -2.63 12.57
CA MET A 25 8.66 -2.42 12.03
C MET A 25 8.68 -1.80 10.61
N LEU A 26 7.56 -1.80 9.88
CA LEU A 26 7.43 -1.18 8.56
C LEU A 26 6.98 0.29 8.61
N ARG A 27 6.59 0.79 9.79
CA ARG A 27 6.27 2.21 9.94
C ARG A 27 7.50 3.05 9.61
N GLY A 28 7.32 4.12 8.84
CA GLY A 28 8.43 4.98 8.40
C GLY A 28 9.20 4.49 7.17
N THR A 29 9.06 3.21 6.80
CA THR A 29 9.78 2.65 5.64
C THR A 29 8.97 2.81 4.35
N ILE A 30 7.64 2.73 4.45
CA ILE A 30 6.71 2.88 3.32
C ILE A 30 6.16 4.31 3.26
N ARG A 31 5.64 4.80 4.40
CA ARG A 31 5.09 6.15 4.56
C ARG A 31 5.93 6.96 5.54
N ASP A 32 5.96 8.28 5.38
CA ASP A 32 6.54 9.17 6.38
C ASP A 32 5.80 9.04 7.72
N HIS A 33 6.54 9.01 8.84
CA HIS A 33 5.95 8.85 10.17
C HIS A 33 5.03 10.00 10.57
N THR A 34 5.31 11.21 10.08
CA THR A 34 4.64 12.44 10.47
C THR A 34 3.51 12.76 9.49
N THR A 35 3.82 12.82 8.19
CA THR A 35 2.85 13.22 7.17
C THR A 35 1.97 12.06 6.68
N ARG A 36 2.39 10.80 6.93
CA ARG A 36 1.77 9.57 6.37
C ARG A 36 1.75 9.55 4.84
N GLU A 37 2.54 10.40 4.20
CA GLU A 37 2.68 10.41 2.75
C GLU A 37 3.61 9.30 2.27
N ARG A 38 3.34 8.81 1.06
CA ARG A 38 4.20 7.84 0.37
C ARG A 38 5.60 8.44 0.17
N ARG A 39 6.65 7.69 0.50
CA ARG A 39 8.03 8.11 0.23
C ARG A 39 8.33 8.10 -1.26
N ALA A 40 9.16 9.04 -1.73
CA ALA A 40 9.42 9.27 -3.16
C ALA A 40 9.83 8.02 -3.98
N PHE A 41 10.54 7.07 -3.37
CA PHE A 41 11.04 5.85 -4.03
C PHE A 41 10.16 4.62 -3.85
N ILE A 42 8.98 4.74 -3.22
CA ILE A 42 8.01 3.65 -3.09
C ILE A 42 6.97 3.77 -4.18
N ARG A 43 6.63 2.69 -4.88
CA ARG A 43 5.51 2.64 -5.82
C ARG A 43 4.45 1.65 -5.36
N PHE A 44 3.20 1.95 -5.70
CA PHE A 44 2.05 1.11 -5.43
C PHE A 44 1.45 0.63 -6.74
N PHE A 45 1.24 -0.68 -6.84
CA PHE A 45 0.59 -1.30 -7.99
C PHE A 45 -0.55 -2.22 -7.56
N ALA A 46 -1.58 -2.28 -8.40
CA ALA A 46 -2.69 -3.21 -8.30
C ALA A 46 -3.18 -3.49 -9.73
N CYS A 47 -3.55 -4.74 -10.03
CA CYS A 47 -4.10 -5.09 -11.35
C CYS A 47 -3.22 -4.62 -12.53
N GLN A 48 -1.89 -4.67 -12.35
CA GLN A 48 -0.88 -4.17 -13.29
C GLN A 48 -0.88 -2.64 -13.56
N GLU A 49 -1.62 -1.86 -12.77
CA GLU A 49 -1.71 -0.41 -12.88
C GLU A 49 -0.90 0.29 -11.76
N ASP A 50 -0.24 1.40 -12.10
CA ASP A 50 0.48 2.23 -11.12
C ASP A 50 -0.52 3.17 -10.40
N LEU A 51 -0.74 2.89 -9.12
CA LEU A 51 -1.63 3.67 -8.26
C LEU A 51 -0.89 4.68 -7.37
N SER A 52 0.42 4.85 -7.55
CA SER A 52 1.30 5.65 -6.67
C SER A 52 0.92 7.12 -6.57
N HIS A 53 0.20 7.64 -7.57
CA HIS A 53 -0.22 9.05 -7.68
C HIS A 53 -1.72 9.22 -7.45
N GLU A 54 -2.46 8.13 -7.24
CA GLU A 54 -3.86 8.23 -6.89
C GLU A 54 -4.03 8.66 -5.43
N SER A 55 -5.24 9.15 -5.10
CA SER A 55 -5.59 9.46 -3.72
C SER A 55 -5.52 8.18 -2.87
N PRO A 56 -4.89 8.21 -1.68
CA PRO A 56 -4.79 7.04 -0.81
C PRO A 56 -6.14 6.59 -0.25
N ASP A 57 -7.15 7.46 -0.32
CA ASP A 57 -8.53 7.21 0.11
C ASP A 57 -9.43 6.73 -1.04
N ARG A 58 -8.90 6.62 -2.25
CA ARG A 58 -9.61 6.01 -3.38
C ARG A 58 -9.71 4.49 -3.16
N PRO A 59 -10.89 3.88 -3.35
CA PRO A 59 -11.03 2.42 -3.33
C PRO A 59 -10.08 1.76 -4.33
N LEU A 60 -9.43 0.68 -3.89
CA LEU A 60 -8.64 -0.18 -4.76
C LEU A 60 -9.56 -0.94 -5.73
N PRO A 61 -9.02 -1.45 -6.85
CA PRO A 61 -9.78 -2.29 -7.77
C PRO A 61 -10.45 -3.47 -7.05
N ASP A 62 -11.64 -3.85 -7.53
CA ASP A 62 -12.44 -4.92 -6.92
C ASP A 62 -11.71 -6.26 -6.82
N ASP A 63 -10.82 -6.55 -7.77
CA ASP A 63 -10.03 -7.79 -7.75
C ASP A 63 -9.00 -7.81 -6.62
N VAL A 64 -8.48 -6.65 -6.20
CA VAL A 64 -7.65 -6.56 -4.98
C VAL A 64 -8.51 -6.61 -3.73
N ALA A 65 -9.65 -5.91 -3.72
CA ALA A 65 -10.58 -5.93 -2.59
C ALA A 65 -11.14 -7.34 -2.32
N ALA A 66 -11.34 -8.15 -3.37
CA ALA A 66 -11.76 -9.54 -3.30
C ALA A 66 -10.61 -10.53 -3.01
N GLY A 67 -9.36 -10.05 -2.91
CA GLY A 67 -8.18 -10.89 -2.67
C GLY A 67 -7.78 -11.79 -3.84
N LYS A 68 -8.25 -11.50 -5.06
CA LYS A 68 -7.86 -12.24 -6.28
C LYS A 68 -6.52 -11.78 -6.82
N GLU A 69 -6.21 -10.49 -6.67
CA GLU A 69 -4.92 -9.91 -7.04
C GLU A 69 -4.26 -9.20 -5.85
N PRO A 70 -2.92 -9.22 -5.73
CA PRO A 70 -2.23 -8.57 -4.63
C PRO A 70 -2.09 -7.06 -4.84
N PHE A 71 -2.12 -6.30 -3.74
CA PHE A 71 -1.60 -4.93 -3.69
C PHE A 71 -0.08 -4.96 -3.50
N LEU A 72 0.67 -4.39 -4.44
CA LEU A 72 2.13 -4.46 -4.47
C LEU A 72 2.75 -3.15 -3.97
N VAL A 73 3.62 -3.26 -2.97
CA VAL A 73 4.46 -2.17 -2.46
C VAL A 73 5.89 -2.40 -2.94
N ILE A 74 6.36 -1.59 -3.89
CA ILE A 74 7.65 -1.76 -4.54
C ILE A 74 8.57 -0.62 -4.15
N GLY A 75 9.69 -0.93 -3.48
CA GLY A 75 10.78 0.03 -3.30
C GLY A 75 11.67 0.07 -4.53
N ALA A 76 11.90 1.24 -5.10
CA ALA A 76 13.00 1.42 -6.04
C ALA A 76 14.32 1.26 -5.27
N ILE A 77 14.98 0.13 -5.48
CA ILE A 77 16.39 -0.02 -5.12
C ILE A 77 17.15 0.76 -6.19
N ALA A 78 17.80 1.86 -5.82
CA ALA A 78 18.79 2.45 -6.69
C ALA A 78 19.90 1.39 -6.87
N GLY A 79 19.92 0.76 -8.05
CA GLY A 79 21.02 -0.13 -8.44
C GLY A 79 22.27 0.71 -8.54
N GLY A 80 23.22 0.48 -7.63
CA GLY A 80 24.60 0.93 -7.76
C GLY A 80 25.38 -0.03 -8.66
#